data_AF-A0ABD0QZ20-F1
#
_entry.id   AF-A0ABD0QZ20-F1
#
_cell.length_a   1.000
_cell.length_b   1.000
_cell.length_c   1.000
_cell.angle_alpha   90.00
_cell.angle_beta   90.00
_cell.angle_gamma   90.00
#
_symmetry.space_group_name_H-M   'P 1'
#
loop_
_entity.id
_entity.type
_entity.pdbx_description
1 polymer ?
#
loop_
_entity_poly.entity_id
_entity_poly.type
_entity_poly.pdbx_seq_one_letter_code
_entity_poly.pdbx_strand_id
1 'polypeptide(L)'
;VVALILSDVIGDPLDLIASGPTVRSDSKPEEVWAIFDRYKLSDSLPSSVKEVLSKTRPHYGETKDHVLNVVIGSNTIALECASRKAVELGLRPVILSPGVCGDVRFVSQLYGLLSRFACSPEKDPPPELAAEILQLGPEVGVESWDLCRTMNMLVEERKEGWGATCLLAGGEPTVQLTGKGRGGRNQELALRVGLELSSSEVKSGAVFLSGGTDGQDGPTEAAGAVTDGELMEETTSQGLDINGFLTNNDSFTFFSQLSEGRRLLMPGLTGTNVMDVHVMLLPPSPQTDLQ
;
A
#
# COMPACT_ATOMS: atom_id res chain seq x y z
N VAL A 1 -26.50 -1.67 -20.10
CA VAL A 1 -25.10 -1.24 -19.91
C VAL A 1 -24.40 -2.32 -19.11
N VAL A 2 -23.30 -2.85 -19.64
CA VAL A 2 -22.36 -3.66 -18.85
C VAL A 2 -21.09 -2.86 -18.75
N ALA A 3 -20.75 -2.40 -17.55
CA ALA A 3 -19.54 -1.63 -17.28
C ALA A 3 -18.47 -2.57 -16.72
N LEU A 4 -17.32 -2.60 -17.39
CA LEU A 4 -16.13 -3.30 -16.94
C LEU A 4 -15.18 -2.25 -16.37
N ILE A 5 -14.87 -2.35 -15.09
CA ILE A 5 -14.24 -1.27 -14.32
C ILE A 5 -12.84 -1.71 -13.89
N LEU A 6 -11.86 -0.86 -14.16
CA LEU A 6 -10.53 -0.93 -13.58
C LEU A 6 -10.48 0.13 -12.47
N SER A 7 -10.30 -0.32 -11.23
CA SER A 7 -10.34 0.52 -10.04
C SER A 7 -8.94 0.91 -9.59
N ASP A 8 -8.70 2.22 -9.51
CA ASP A 8 -7.53 2.88 -8.93
C ASP A 8 -7.86 3.54 -7.58
N VAL A 9 -8.96 3.13 -6.93
CA VAL A 9 -9.44 3.73 -5.67
C VAL A 9 -9.55 2.66 -4.59
N ILE A 10 -9.02 2.95 -3.40
CA ILE A 10 -9.11 2.06 -2.23
C ILE A 10 -10.58 1.70 -1.95
N GLY A 11 -10.85 0.40 -1.80
CA GLY A 11 -12.17 -0.14 -1.50
C GLY A 11 -13.09 -0.33 -2.71
N ASP A 12 -12.62 -0.01 -3.92
CA ASP A 12 -13.36 -0.11 -5.18
C ASP A 12 -14.76 0.57 -5.19
N PRO A 13 -14.93 1.80 -4.61
CA PRO A 13 -16.22 2.49 -4.54
C PRO A 13 -16.69 2.95 -5.93
N LEU A 14 -17.70 2.26 -6.46
CA LEU A 14 -18.18 2.48 -7.83
C LEU A 14 -18.70 3.90 -8.10
N ASP A 15 -19.20 4.58 -7.08
CA ASP A 15 -19.72 5.95 -7.15
C ASP A 15 -18.60 7.01 -7.24
N LEU A 16 -17.40 6.70 -6.73
CA LEU A 16 -16.23 7.57 -6.83
C LEU A 16 -15.44 7.33 -8.11
N ILE A 17 -15.33 6.07 -8.55
CA ILE A 17 -14.59 5.70 -9.77
C ILE A 17 -15.22 6.40 -10.97
N ALA A 18 -14.45 7.29 -11.62
CA ALA A 18 -14.91 8.16 -12.69
C ALA A 18 -16.19 8.97 -12.36
N SER A 19 -16.45 9.24 -11.07
CA SER A 19 -17.71 9.84 -10.58
C SER A 19 -18.98 9.02 -10.87
N GLY A 20 -18.84 7.69 -10.97
CA GLY A 20 -19.97 6.76 -11.02
C GLY A 20 -20.93 6.97 -12.19
N PRO A 21 -20.48 7.04 -13.47
CA PRO A 21 -21.35 7.33 -14.61
C PRO A 21 -22.44 6.25 -14.82
N THR A 22 -22.20 5.05 -14.29
CA THR A 22 -23.11 3.89 -14.33
C THR A 22 -23.64 3.53 -12.93
N VAL A 23 -23.46 4.43 -11.96
CA VAL A 23 -23.95 4.31 -10.59
C VAL A 23 -24.95 5.42 -10.34
N ARG A 24 -25.98 5.12 -9.54
CA ARG A 24 -26.93 6.15 -9.13
C ARG A 24 -26.26 7.04 -8.08
N SER A 25 -26.26 8.34 -8.33
CA SER A 25 -25.92 9.33 -7.30
C SER A 25 -27.17 9.62 -6.47
N ASP A 26 -27.06 9.44 -5.16
CA ASP A 26 -28.08 9.83 -4.19
C ASP A 26 -27.89 11.28 -3.69
N SER A 27 -26.88 12.00 -4.21
CA SER A 27 -26.54 13.35 -3.82
C SER A 27 -27.65 14.34 -4.17
N LYS A 28 -28.01 15.18 -3.21
CA LYS A 28 -29.07 16.17 -3.37
C LYS A 28 -28.51 17.56 -3.69
N PRO A 29 -29.23 18.42 -4.43
CA PRO A 29 -28.76 19.78 -4.72
C PRO A 29 -28.42 20.60 -3.47
N GLU A 30 -29.13 20.37 -2.36
CA GLU A 30 -28.91 21.08 -1.09
C GLU A 30 -27.54 20.74 -0.48
N GLU A 31 -27.07 19.49 -0.64
CA GLU A 31 -25.74 19.06 -0.19
C GLU A 31 -24.65 19.76 -1.00
N VAL A 32 -24.88 19.95 -2.30
CA VAL A 32 -23.97 20.68 -3.19
C VAL A 32 -23.88 22.15 -2.79
N TRP A 33 -25.01 22.81 -2.51
CA TRP A 33 -25.03 24.20 -2.04
C TRP A 33 -24.32 24.36 -0.69
N ALA A 34 -24.52 23.42 0.25
CA ALA A 34 -23.83 23.43 1.54
C ALA A 34 -22.29 23.38 1.39
N ILE A 35 -21.77 22.68 0.38
CA ILE A 35 -20.34 22.68 0.06
C ILE A 35 -19.90 24.08 -0.39
N PHE A 36 -20.60 24.71 -1.33
CA PHE A 36 -20.25 26.05 -1.80
C PHE A 36 -20.31 27.11 -0.68
N ASP A 37 -21.31 27.02 0.19
CA ASP A 37 -21.43 27.93 1.34
C ASP A 37 -20.29 27.71 2.34
N ARG A 38 -19.94 26.46 2.65
CA ARG A 38 -18.83 26.10 3.54
C ARG A 38 -17.51 26.71 3.08
N TYR A 39 -17.25 26.71 1.77
CA TYR A 39 -16.03 27.27 1.19
C TYR A 39 -16.17 28.73 0.73
N LYS A 40 -17.31 29.40 1.00
CA LYS A 40 -17.61 30.80 0.61
C LYS A 40 -17.46 31.06 -0.89
N LEU A 41 -17.92 30.11 -1.70
CA LEU A 41 -17.85 30.17 -3.17
C LEU A 41 -19.19 30.49 -3.83
N SER A 42 -20.29 30.55 -3.07
CA SER A 42 -21.64 30.73 -3.60
C SER A 42 -21.81 32.00 -4.43
N ASP A 43 -21.11 33.08 -4.07
CA ASP A 43 -21.14 34.35 -4.81
C ASP A 43 -20.26 34.34 -6.07
N SER A 44 -19.20 33.53 -6.10
CA SER A 44 -18.28 33.43 -7.24
C SER A 44 -18.75 32.47 -8.33
N LEU A 45 -19.82 31.71 -8.07
CA LEU A 45 -20.39 30.77 -9.03
C LEU A 45 -20.96 31.47 -10.27
N PRO A 46 -20.62 31.01 -11.50
CA PRO A 46 -21.25 31.47 -12.72
C PRO A 46 -22.77 31.23 -12.72
N SER A 47 -23.52 32.13 -13.35
CA SER A 47 -24.98 32.05 -13.43
C SER A 47 -25.47 30.72 -14.04
N SER A 48 -24.74 30.16 -15.01
CA SER A 48 -25.06 28.87 -15.64
C SER A 48 -25.01 27.70 -14.64
N VAL A 49 -24.07 27.73 -13.69
CA VAL A 49 -23.96 26.69 -12.64
C VAL A 49 -25.12 26.83 -11.66
N LYS A 50 -25.43 28.06 -11.22
CA LYS A 50 -26.57 28.33 -10.33
C LYS A 50 -27.89 27.86 -10.96
N GLU A 51 -28.05 28.06 -12.27
CA GLU A 51 -29.22 27.61 -13.02
C GLU A 51 -29.33 26.07 -13.08
N VAL A 52 -28.22 25.34 -13.24
CA VAL A 52 -28.25 23.86 -13.23
C VAL A 52 -28.59 23.33 -11.84
N LEU A 53 -28.05 23.93 -10.79
CA LEU A 53 -28.28 23.50 -9.41
C LEU A 53 -29.68 23.83 -8.89
N SER A 54 -30.36 24.83 -9.47
CA SER A 54 -31.74 25.18 -9.12
C SER A 54 -32.79 24.31 -9.81
N LYS A 55 -32.42 23.54 -10.84
CA LYS A 55 -33.33 22.63 -11.54
C LYS A 55 -33.60 21.38 -10.70
N THR A 56 -34.88 21.03 -10.54
CA THR A 56 -35.29 19.75 -9.97
C THR A 56 -34.83 18.63 -10.90
N ARG A 57 -33.97 17.73 -10.41
CA ARG A 57 -33.54 16.57 -11.20
C ARG A 57 -34.74 15.64 -11.41
N PRO A 58 -34.94 15.11 -12.63
CA PRO A 58 -35.99 14.12 -12.86
C PRO A 58 -35.79 12.95 -11.89
N HIS A 59 -36.88 12.57 -11.21
CA HIS A 59 -36.89 11.41 -10.33
C HIS A 59 -36.85 10.17 -11.22
N TYR A 60 -35.64 9.64 -11.48
CA TYR A 60 -35.51 8.33 -12.10
C TYR A 60 -36.03 7.30 -11.09
N GLY A 61 -37.10 6.58 -11.46
CA GLY A 61 -37.75 5.56 -10.63
C GLY A 61 -36.81 4.45 -10.14
N GLU A 62 -37.34 3.54 -9.33
CA GLU A 62 -36.59 2.41 -8.77
C GLU A 62 -35.93 1.56 -9.87
N THR A 63 -34.68 1.18 -9.59
CA THR A 63 -33.78 0.27 -10.34
C THR A 63 -33.98 0.15 -11.85
N LYS A 64 -33.00 0.67 -12.59
CA LYS A 64 -32.80 0.27 -13.99
C LYS A 64 -32.16 -1.14 -14.00
N ASP A 65 -32.99 -2.18 -14.09
CA ASP A 65 -32.59 -3.62 -14.23
C ASP A 65 -31.65 -3.93 -15.42
N HIS A 66 -31.19 -2.91 -16.15
CA HIS A 66 -30.34 -3.01 -17.33
C HIS A 66 -28.91 -2.51 -17.13
N VAL A 67 -28.47 -2.22 -15.89
CA VAL A 67 -27.08 -1.82 -15.60
C VAL A 67 -26.40 -2.88 -14.73
N LEU A 68 -25.28 -3.40 -15.23
CA LEU A 68 -24.40 -4.31 -14.52
C LEU A 68 -23.01 -3.68 -14.43
N ASN A 69 -22.50 -3.47 -13.22
CA ASN A 69 -21.15 -2.98 -12.96
C ASN A 69 -20.29 -4.15 -12.48
N VAL A 70 -19.13 -4.37 -13.10
CA VAL A 70 -18.19 -5.43 -12.75
C VAL A 70 -16.80 -4.84 -12.65
N VAL A 71 -16.19 -4.93 -11.47
CA VAL A 71 -14.77 -4.62 -11.28
C VAL A 71 -13.96 -5.80 -11.83
N ILE A 72 -13.19 -5.55 -12.89
CA ILE A 72 -12.37 -6.56 -13.58
C ILE A 72 -10.87 -6.40 -13.28
N GLY A 73 -10.48 -5.29 -12.65
CA GLY A 73 -9.16 -5.13 -12.08
C GLY A 73 -9.21 -4.14 -10.92
N SER A 74 -8.55 -4.50 -9.84
CA SER A 74 -8.36 -3.68 -8.64
C SER A 74 -7.16 -4.21 -7.86
N ASN A 75 -6.79 -3.52 -6.79
CA ASN A 75 -5.69 -3.94 -5.94
C ASN A 75 -5.95 -5.32 -5.33
N THR A 76 -7.18 -5.59 -4.89
CA THR A 76 -7.61 -6.92 -4.40
C THR A 76 -7.32 -8.01 -5.43
N ILE A 77 -7.71 -7.81 -6.69
CA ILE A 77 -7.46 -8.76 -7.77
C ILE A 77 -5.95 -8.94 -8.02
N ALA A 78 -5.16 -7.86 -7.96
CA ALA A 78 -3.72 -7.92 -8.08
C ALA A 78 -3.07 -8.75 -6.96
N LEU A 79 -3.49 -8.55 -5.70
CA LEU A 79 -3.00 -9.31 -4.55
C LEU A 79 -3.40 -10.78 -4.60
N GLU A 80 -4.61 -11.11 -5.08
CA GLU A 80 -5.01 -12.50 -5.31
C GLU A 80 -4.13 -13.18 -6.36
N CYS A 81 -3.82 -12.49 -7.46
CA CYS A 81 -2.91 -12.99 -8.48
C CYS A 81 -1.48 -13.18 -7.94
N ALA A 82 -0.98 -12.22 -7.16
CA ALA A 82 0.30 -12.33 -6.47
C ALA A 82 0.33 -13.52 -5.48
N SER A 83 -0.77 -13.74 -4.76
CA SER A 83 -0.93 -14.86 -3.82
C SER A 83 -0.89 -16.21 -4.54
N ARG A 84 -1.61 -16.36 -5.67
CA ARG A 84 -1.52 -17.56 -6.52
C ARG A 84 -0.08 -17.77 -7.01
N LYS A 85 0.61 -16.70 -7.40
CA LYS A 85 2.00 -16.81 -7.86
C LYS A 85 2.95 -17.21 -6.74
N ALA A 86 2.77 -16.69 -5.53
CA ALA A 86 3.53 -17.09 -4.35
C ALA A 86 3.41 -18.60 -4.08
N VAL A 87 2.19 -19.15 -4.20
CA VAL A 87 1.95 -20.60 -4.08
C VAL A 87 2.74 -21.39 -5.13
N GLU A 88 2.71 -20.98 -6.40
CA GLU A 88 3.48 -21.64 -7.47
C GLU A 88 4.99 -21.63 -7.21
N LEU A 89 5.49 -20.61 -6.51
CA LEU A 89 6.89 -20.46 -6.12
C LEU A 89 7.25 -21.19 -4.82
N GLY A 90 6.31 -21.91 -4.21
CA GLY A 90 6.52 -22.61 -2.93
C GLY A 90 6.59 -21.69 -1.72
N LEU A 91 6.01 -20.48 -1.81
CA LEU A 91 5.91 -19.52 -0.71
C LEU A 91 4.52 -19.58 -0.08
N ARG A 92 4.42 -19.43 1.25
CA ARG A 92 3.13 -19.38 1.96
C ARG A 92 2.53 -17.98 1.80
N PRO A 93 1.46 -17.76 1.01
CA PRO A 93 0.88 -16.43 0.88
C PRO A 93 0.08 -16.05 2.12
N VAL A 94 0.17 -14.79 2.52
CA VAL A 94 -0.71 -14.15 3.52
C VAL A 94 -1.08 -12.78 2.98
N ILE A 95 -2.34 -12.53 2.68
CA ILE A 95 -2.80 -11.19 2.30
C ILE A 95 -3.17 -10.44 3.59
N LEU A 96 -2.48 -9.32 3.84
CA LEU A 96 -2.75 -8.39 4.92
C LEU A 96 -3.99 -7.56 4.60
N SER A 97 -3.90 -6.66 3.63
CA SER A 97 -4.98 -5.75 3.24
C SER A 97 -4.72 -5.14 1.86
N PRO A 98 -5.75 -4.90 1.02
CA PRO A 98 -5.68 -4.07 -0.18
C PRO A 98 -5.91 -2.57 0.08
N GLY A 99 -6.05 -2.17 1.35
CA GLY A 99 -6.42 -0.82 1.79
C GLY A 99 -5.35 -0.07 2.57
N VAL A 100 -4.08 -0.47 2.47
CA VAL A 100 -2.98 0.25 3.15
C VAL A 100 -2.93 1.70 2.67
N CYS A 101 -3.01 2.65 3.58
CA CYS A 101 -3.01 4.07 3.28
C CYS A 101 -2.29 4.88 4.36
N GLY A 102 -2.32 6.21 4.25
CA GLY A 102 -1.71 7.10 5.25
C GLY A 102 -0.24 7.36 4.97
N ASP A 103 0.47 7.93 5.96
CA ASP A 103 1.85 8.37 5.80
C ASP A 103 2.83 7.18 5.83
N VAL A 104 3.77 7.14 4.88
CA VAL A 104 4.78 6.07 4.76
C VAL A 104 5.60 5.83 6.03
N ARG A 105 5.72 6.80 6.95
CA ARG A 105 6.36 6.62 8.28
C ARG A 105 5.62 5.61 9.15
N PHE A 106 4.29 5.70 9.20
CA PHE A 106 3.49 4.77 9.99
C PHE A 106 3.36 3.43 9.29
N VAL A 107 3.24 3.45 7.95
CA VAL A 107 3.20 2.22 7.15
C VAL A 107 4.50 1.43 7.31
N SER A 108 5.67 2.09 7.30
CA SER A 108 6.95 1.40 7.51
C SER A 108 7.06 0.79 8.90
N GLN A 109 6.63 1.52 9.94
CA GLN A 109 6.61 1.03 11.32
C GLN A 109 5.76 -0.24 11.44
N LEU A 110 4.59 -0.29 10.80
CA LEU A 110 3.75 -1.49 10.79
C LEU A 110 4.50 -2.70 10.20
N TYR A 111 5.18 -2.54 9.06
CA TYR A 111 5.98 -3.63 8.47
C TYR A 111 7.16 -4.04 9.36
N GLY A 112 7.82 -3.08 10.01
CA GLY A 112 8.86 -3.34 11.00
C GLY A 112 8.35 -4.21 12.16
N LEU A 113 7.20 -3.84 12.73
CA LEU A 113 6.56 -4.59 13.81
C LEU A 113 6.13 -5.99 13.34
N LEU A 114 5.50 -6.11 12.17
CA LEU A 114 5.10 -7.40 11.59
C LEU A 114 6.32 -8.31 11.34
N SER A 115 7.44 -7.75 10.87
CA SER A 115 8.69 -8.51 10.71
C SER A 115 9.20 -9.03 12.04
N ARG A 116 9.26 -8.17 13.06
CA ARG A 116 9.73 -8.54 14.41
C ARG A 116 8.81 -9.59 15.02
N PHE A 117 7.51 -9.49 14.76
CA PHE A 117 6.50 -10.43 15.26
C PHE A 117 6.68 -11.80 14.62
N ALA A 118 6.81 -11.84 13.30
CA ALA A 118 7.01 -13.08 12.55
C ALA A 118 8.35 -13.77 12.83
N CYS A 119 9.39 -12.99 13.14
CA CYS A 119 10.76 -13.47 13.35
C CYS A 119 11.15 -13.53 14.83
N SER A 120 10.18 -13.45 15.74
CA SER A 120 10.42 -13.63 17.17
C SER A 120 11.10 -14.98 17.44
N PRO A 121 12.16 -15.05 18.27
CA PRO A 121 12.80 -16.31 18.64
C PRO A 121 11.90 -17.16 19.55
N GLU A 122 10.97 -16.51 20.27
CA GLU A 122 9.99 -17.18 21.11
C GLU A 122 8.82 -17.70 20.28
N LYS A 123 8.29 -18.88 20.65
CA LYS A 123 7.14 -19.51 19.99
C LYS A 123 5.91 -18.59 20.00
N ASP A 124 5.73 -17.85 21.09
CA ASP A 124 4.71 -16.82 21.24
C ASP A 124 5.41 -15.45 21.27
N PRO A 125 5.18 -14.58 20.28
CA PRO A 125 5.77 -13.25 20.27
C PRO A 125 5.31 -12.40 21.47
N PRO A 126 6.10 -11.40 21.91
CA PRO A 126 5.75 -10.55 23.04
C PRO A 126 4.38 -9.88 22.87
N PRO A 127 3.48 -9.93 23.88
CA PRO A 127 2.15 -9.33 23.81
C PRO A 127 2.16 -7.83 23.50
N GLU A 128 3.21 -7.13 23.93
CA GLU A 128 3.40 -5.70 23.67
C GLU A 128 3.51 -5.42 22.17
N LEU A 129 4.18 -6.31 21.43
CA LEU A 129 4.35 -6.17 19.99
C LEU A 129 3.02 -6.34 19.25
N ALA A 130 2.20 -7.31 19.68
CA ALA A 130 0.85 -7.50 19.15
C ALA A 130 -0.04 -6.27 19.44
N ALA A 131 0.08 -5.70 20.64
CA ALA A 131 -0.67 -4.50 21.02
C ALA A 131 -0.27 -3.28 20.17
N GLU A 132 1.03 -3.07 19.93
CA GLU A 132 1.54 -2.01 19.05
C GLU A 132 1.02 -2.17 17.61
N ILE A 133 1.04 -3.40 17.07
CA ILE A 133 0.49 -3.69 15.73
C ILE A 133 -1.00 -3.34 15.67
N LEU A 134 -1.79 -3.76 16.66
CA LEU A 134 -3.24 -3.52 16.71
C LEU A 134 -3.59 -2.04 16.88
N GLN A 135 -2.73 -1.27 17.55
CA GLN A 135 -2.89 0.17 17.69
C GLN A 135 -2.56 0.90 16.39
N LEU A 136 -1.49 0.51 15.70
CA LEU A 136 -0.98 1.21 14.52
C LEU A 136 -1.77 0.87 13.24
N GLY A 137 -2.22 -0.38 13.07
CA GLY A 137 -2.84 -0.82 11.82
C GLY A 137 -4.03 0.04 11.34
N PRO A 138 -4.99 0.43 12.20
CA PRO A 138 -6.10 1.29 11.79
C PRO A 138 -5.67 2.67 11.28
N GLU A 139 -4.57 3.23 11.81
CA GLU A 139 -4.01 4.51 11.35
C GLU A 139 -3.48 4.44 9.90
N VAL A 140 -3.21 3.23 9.41
CA VAL A 140 -2.70 2.97 8.07
C VAL A 140 -3.66 2.15 7.21
N GLY A 141 -4.96 2.17 7.53
CA GLY A 141 -6.00 1.55 6.71
C GLY A 141 -6.05 0.02 6.78
N VAL A 142 -5.45 -0.59 7.81
CA VAL A 142 -5.53 -2.03 8.04
C VAL A 142 -6.45 -2.33 9.21
N GLU A 143 -7.55 -3.02 8.93
CA GLU A 143 -8.56 -3.38 9.93
C GLU A 143 -7.99 -4.32 11.01
N SER A 144 -8.43 -4.15 12.25
CA SER A 144 -7.96 -4.99 13.37
C SER A 144 -8.19 -6.49 13.14
N TRP A 145 -9.27 -6.85 12.44
CA TRP A 145 -9.53 -8.24 12.05
C TRP A 145 -8.45 -8.79 11.11
N ASP A 146 -8.01 -8.01 10.12
CA ASP A 146 -6.96 -8.43 9.19
C ASP A 146 -5.61 -8.56 9.89
N LEU A 147 -5.32 -7.69 10.86
CA LEU A 147 -4.13 -7.78 11.71
C LEU A 147 -4.14 -9.06 12.55
N CYS A 148 -5.23 -9.34 13.27
CA CYS A 148 -5.39 -10.55 14.07
C CYS A 148 -5.25 -11.81 13.21
N ARG A 149 -5.92 -11.86 12.05
CA ARG A 149 -5.80 -12.96 11.10
C ARG A 149 -4.34 -13.14 10.66
N THR A 150 -3.68 -12.06 10.28
CA THR A 150 -2.29 -12.08 9.80
C THR A 150 -1.36 -12.58 10.90
N MET A 151 -1.43 -12.02 12.11
CA MET A 151 -0.59 -12.43 13.24
C MET A 151 -0.78 -13.92 13.56
N ASN A 152 -2.01 -14.43 13.59
CA ASN A 152 -2.27 -15.85 13.78
C ASN A 152 -1.60 -16.71 12.68
N MET A 153 -1.70 -16.29 11.42
CA MET A 153 -1.05 -16.98 10.30
C MET A 153 0.48 -16.92 10.35
N LEU A 154 1.06 -15.88 10.95
CA LEU A 154 2.51 -15.72 11.09
C LEU A 154 3.09 -16.64 12.17
N VAL A 155 2.35 -16.93 13.25
CA VAL A 155 2.80 -17.84 14.33
C VAL A 155 2.43 -19.29 14.10
N GLU A 156 1.42 -19.57 13.27
CA GLU A 156 1.05 -20.94 12.91
C GLU A 156 2.23 -21.69 12.26
N GLU A 157 2.51 -22.89 12.77
CA GLU A 157 3.52 -23.79 12.22
C GLU A 157 3.32 -23.96 10.71
N ARG A 158 4.40 -23.74 9.95
CA ARG A 158 4.36 -23.89 8.50
C ARG A 158 4.18 -25.38 8.19
N LYS A 159 3.22 -25.71 7.33
CA LYS A 159 3.11 -27.06 6.79
C LYS A 159 4.41 -27.44 6.09
N GLU A 160 4.77 -28.72 6.18
CA GLU A 160 5.91 -29.30 5.49
C GLU A 160 5.87 -28.94 3.98
N GLY A 161 6.97 -28.39 3.45
CA GLY A 161 7.11 -28.03 2.03
C GLY A 161 7.00 -26.55 1.67
N TRP A 162 6.63 -25.65 2.59
CA TRP A 162 6.65 -24.20 2.34
C TRP A 162 8.03 -23.58 2.63
N GLY A 163 8.48 -22.67 1.76
CA GLY A 163 9.64 -21.82 1.98
C GLY A 163 9.32 -20.62 2.89
N ALA A 164 9.62 -19.41 2.42
CA ALA A 164 9.28 -18.16 3.13
C ALA A 164 7.76 -17.90 3.17
N THR A 165 7.30 -17.15 4.17
CA THR A 165 5.97 -16.54 4.16
C THR A 165 6.03 -15.31 3.26
N CYS A 166 5.13 -15.22 2.30
CA CYS A 166 4.96 -14.07 1.42
C CYS A 166 3.75 -13.26 1.92
N LEU A 167 4.03 -12.25 2.74
CA LEU A 167 3.04 -11.30 3.18
C LEU A 167 2.80 -10.27 2.05
N LEU A 168 1.54 -10.14 1.65
CA LEU A 168 1.09 -9.32 0.54
C LEU A 168 0.15 -8.24 1.07
N ALA A 169 0.34 -7.02 0.65
CA ALA A 169 -0.59 -5.94 0.92
C ALA A 169 -0.60 -4.98 -0.26
N GLY A 170 -1.53 -4.05 -0.28
CA GLY A 170 -1.56 -2.98 -1.27
C GLY A 170 -2.49 -1.88 -0.83
N GLY A 171 -2.59 -0.84 -1.65
CA GLY A 171 -3.31 0.39 -1.36
C GLY A 171 -2.53 1.58 -1.89
N GLU A 172 -2.71 2.75 -1.29
CA GLU A 172 -2.18 4.01 -1.80
C GLU A 172 -1.62 4.87 -0.64
N PRO A 173 -0.43 4.54 -0.10
CA PRO A 173 0.23 5.38 0.90
C PRO A 173 0.52 6.79 0.38
N THR A 174 0.94 7.66 1.29
CA THR A 174 1.27 9.05 1.00
C THR A 174 2.61 9.41 1.63
N VAL A 175 3.32 10.34 1.00
CA VAL A 175 4.57 10.88 1.50
C VAL A 175 4.42 12.37 1.76
N GLN A 176 4.90 12.82 2.91
CA GLN A 176 4.95 14.24 3.22
C GLN A 176 6.16 14.87 2.53
N LEU A 177 5.90 15.76 1.56
CA LEU A 177 6.95 16.48 0.86
C LEU A 177 7.49 17.65 1.72
N THR A 178 8.76 17.56 2.10
CA THR A 178 9.52 18.58 2.84
C THR A 178 10.73 19.10 2.05
N GLY A 179 11.24 18.32 1.10
CA GLY A 179 12.42 18.63 0.30
C GLY A 179 12.15 18.95 -1.17
N LYS A 180 13.21 18.92 -1.97
CA LYS A 180 13.19 19.15 -3.42
C LYS A 180 13.80 17.98 -4.22
N GLY A 181 14.03 16.87 -3.53
CA GLY A 181 14.54 15.64 -4.10
C GLY A 181 13.56 15.01 -5.09
N ARG A 182 14.01 13.90 -5.65
CA ARG A 182 13.26 13.11 -6.61
C ARG A 182 13.04 11.72 -6.03
N GLY A 183 11.81 11.25 -6.08
CA GLY A 183 11.40 9.99 -5.47
C GLY A 183 9.89 9.85 -5.45
N GLY A 184 9.40 8.75 -4.91
CA GLY A 184 7.99 8.54 -4.68
C GLY A 184 7.73 7.78 -3.38
N ARG A 185 6.45 7.56 -3.10
CA ARG A 185 5.99 6.92 -1.87
C ARG A 185 6.46 5.48 -1.75
N ASN A 186 6.54 4.72 -2.85
CA ASN A 186 6.97 3.33 -2.81
C ASN A 186 8.46 3.22 -2.52
N GLN A 187 9.27 4.07 -3.15
CA GLN A 187 10.71 4.17 -2.88
C GLN A 187 10.95 4.66 -1.44
N GLU A 188 10.26 5.71 -0.98
CA GLU A 188 10.44 6.18 0.40
C GLU A 188 9.96 5.15 1.43
N LEU A 189 8.87 4.43 1.15
CA LEU A 189 8.40 3.33 1.98
C LEU A 189 9.44 2.21 2.06
N ALA A 190 9.99 1.76 0.93
CA ALA A 190 11.05 0.76 0.92
C ALA A 190 12.28 1.24 1.71
N LEU A 191 12.69 2.50 1.56
CA LEU A 191 13.80 3.07 2.31
C LEU A 191 13.56 3.03 3.82
N ARG A 192 12.36 3.41 4.26
CA ARG A 192 11.97 3.42 5.67
C ARG A 192 11.81 2.00 6.24
N VAL A 193 11.23 1.06 5.49
CA VAL A 193 11.14 -0.34 5.92
C VAL A 193 12.54 -0.94 6.08
N GLY A 194 13.48 -0.62 5.20
CA GLY A 194 14.87 -1.07 5.35
C GLY A 194 15.53 -0.59 6.64
N LEU A 195 15.21 0.64 7.09
CA LEU A 195 15.63 1.14 8.41
C LEU A 195 15.03 0.34 9.55
N GLU A 196 13.73 0.06 9.49
CA GLU A 196 13.03 -0.76 10.50
C GLU A 196 13.66 -2.16 10.59
N LEU A 197 13.93 -2.79 9.44
CA LEU A 197 14.55 -4.11 9.35
C LEU A 197 16.01 -4.14 9.84
N SER A 198 16.75 -3.04 9.63
CA SER A 198 18.15 -2.91 10.07
C SER A 198 18.27 -2.62 11.57
N SER A 199 17.20 -2.12 12.21
CA SER A 199 17.19 -1.73 13.62
C SER A 199 17.03 -2.90 14.60
N SER A 200 16.68 -4.09 14.10
CA SER A 200 16.46 -5.26 14.94
C SER A 200 17.78 -5.92 15.34
N GLU A 201 17.92 -6.31 16.61
CA GLU A 201 19.07 -7.07 17.11
C GLU A 201 19.24 -8.42 16.40
N VAL A 202 18.14 -8.98 15.88
CA VAL A 202 18.14 -10.21 15.09
C VAL A 202 17.88 -9.85 13.63
N LYS A 203 18.85 -10.11 12.75
CA LYS A 203 18.64 -10.00 11.30
C LYS A 203 17.57 -11.01 10.89
N SER A 204 16.37 -10.50 10.60
CA SER A 204 15.20 -11.33 10.27
C SER A 204 15.34 -12.05 8.92
N GLY A 205 16.30 -11.68 8.09
CA GLY A 205 16.41 -12.13 6.70
C GLY A 205 15.21 -11.71 5.84
N ALA A 206 14.38 -10.78 6.34
CA ALA A 206 13.22 -10.31 5.63
C ALA A 206 13.61 -9.44 4.43
N VAL A 207 12.86 -9.59 3.34
CA VAL A 207 12.99 -8.78 2.13
C VAL A 207 11.66 -8.10 1.88
N PHE A 208 11.68 -6.80 1.61
CA PHE A 208 10.48 -6.01 1.35
C PHE A 208 10.58 -5.31 -0.01
N LEU A 209 9.51 -5.38 -0.78
CA LEU A 209 9.33 -4.67 -2.04
C LEU A 209 8.05 -3.86 -1.95
N SER A 210 8.11 -2.63 -2.44
CA SER A 210 6.95 -1.77 -2.64
C SER A 210 7.02 -1.20 -4.05
N GLY A 211 5.90 -1.24 -4.78
CA GLY A 211 5.86 -0.69 -6.13
C GLY A 211 4.46 -0.37 -6.65
N GLY A 212 4.39 0.73 -7.42
CA GLY A 212 3.21 1.16 -8.16
C GLY A 212 2.92 0.24 -9.35
N THR A 213 1.66 -0.16 -9.49
CA THR A 213 1.25 -1.09 -10.55
C THR A 213 1.23 -0.45 -11.93
N ASP A 214 1.33 0.87 -12.03
CA ASP A 214 1.50 1.65 -13.27
C ASP A 214 2.93 1.64 -13.83
N GLY A 215 3.88 1.14 -13.03
CA GLY A 215 5.28 1.08 -13.41
C GLY A 215 6.07 2.35 -13.09
N GLN A 216 5.48 3.27 -12.31
CA GLN A 216 6.09 4.54 -11.94
C GLN A 216 5.81 4.88 -10.45
N ASP A 217 6.72 5.59 -9.81
CA ASP A 217 6.58 6.07 -8.44
C ASP A 217 7.11 7.49 -8.33
N GLY A 218 6.19 8.43 -8.08
CA GLY A 218 6.47 9.86 -8.18
C GLY A 218 6.97 10.27 -9.58
N PRO A 219 7.74 11.36 -9.70
CA PRO A 219 8.30 11.82 -10.99
C PRO A 219 9.58 11.03 -11.36
N THR A 220 9.52 9.69 -11.35
CA THR A 220 10.69 8.82 -11.58
C THR A 220 10.42 7.72 -12.61
N GLU A 221 11.46 7.07 -13.11
CA GLU A 221 11.35 5.94 -14.02
C GLU A 221 11.19 4.59 -13.28
N ALA A 222 11.30 4.59 -11.96
CA ALA A 222 11.13 3.42 -11.12
C ALA A 222 9.67 3.29 -10.70
N ALA A 223 9.18 2.06 -10.59
CA ALA A 223 7.89 1.75 -9.97
C ALA A 223 7.98 1.75 -8.43
N GLY A 224 9.19 1.70 -7.88
CA GLY A 224 9.40 1.44 -6.46
C GLY A 224 10.81 0.92 -6.18
N ALA A 225 10.98 0.22 -5.06
CA ALA A 225 12.27 -0.37 -4.69
C ALA A 225 12.12 -1.63 -3.83
N VAL A 226 13.21 -2.39 -3.74
CA VAL A 226 13.39 -3.53 -2.85
C VAL A 226 14.43 -3.23 -1.77
N THR A 227 14.16 -3.66 -0.55
CA THR A 227 15.02 -3.48 0.62
C THR A 227 15.08 -4.77 1.45
N ASP A 228 16.05 -4.83 2.35
CA ASP A 228 16.24 -5.88 3.34
C ASP A 228 16.96 -5.30 4.57
N GLY A 229 17.28 -6.15 5.54
CA GLY A 229 18.05 -5.77 6.74
C GLY A 229 19.54 -5.48 6.50
N GLU A 230 20.05 -5.57 5.27
CA GLU A 230 21.44 -5.21 4.93
C GLU A 230 21.55 -3.77 4.41
N LEU A 231 20.42 -3.09 4.19
CA LEU A 231 20.37 -1.73 3.65
C LEU A 231 21.31 -0.76 4.36
N MET A 232 21.32 -0.76 5.70
CA MET A 232 22.15 0.17 6.48
C MET A 232 23.65 -0.14 6.40
N GLU A 233 24.01 -1.42 6.39
CA GLU A 233 25.40 -1.86 6.24
C GLU A 233 25.93 -1.44 4.87
N GLU A 234 25.12 -1.66 3.83
CA GLU A 234 25.45 -1.29 2.47
C GLU A 234 25.55 0.23 2.28
N THR A 235 24.58 0.98 2.80
CA THR A 235 24.56 2.46 2.81
C THR A 235 25.82 3.02 3.44
N THR A 236 26.20 2.48 4.61
CA THR A 236 27.41 2.91 5.34
C THR A 236 28.67 2.61 4.54
N SER A 237 28.75 1.42 3.91
CA SER A 237 29.90 1.03 3.10
C SER A 237 30.14 1.93 1.88
N GLN A 238 29.07 2.54 1.35
CA GLN A 238 29.11 3.45 0.20
C GLN A 238 29.14 4.94 0.60
N GLY A 239 29.14 5.24 1.91
CA GLY A 239 29.24 6.60 2.42
C GLY A 239 28.01 7.47 2.14
N LEU A 240 26.83 6.87 1.98
CA LEU A 240 25.58 7.60 1.69
C LEU A 240 24.90 8.09 2.97
N ASP A 241 24.36 9.31 2.95
CA ASP A 241 23.59 9.88 4.06
C ASP A 241 22.08 9.64 3.88
N ILE A 242 21.62 8.48 4.34
CA ILE A 242 20.20 8.07 4.27
C ILE A 242 19.24 9.11 4.88
N ASN A 243 19.62 9.77 5.97
CA ASN A 243 18.77 10.76 6.64
C ASN A 243 18.67 12.04 5.81
N GLY A 244 19.77 12.44 5.17
CA GLY A 244 19.79 13.54 4.20
C GLY A 244 18.86 13.28 3.02
N PHE A 245 18.91 12.08 2.44
CA PHE A 245 18.01 11.69 1.34
C PHE A 245 16.54 11.67 1.76
N LEU A 246 16.22 11.10 2.93
CA LEU A 246 14.85 11.09 3.47
C LEU A 246 14.32 12.51 3.73
N THR A 247 15.12 13.37 4.36
CA THR A 247 14.74 14.77 4.65
C THR A 247 14.48 15.56 3.38
N ASN A 248 15.24 15.26 2.31
CA ASN A 248 15.09 15.92 1.02
C ASN A 248 14.04 15.25 0.11
N ASN A 249 13.35 14.17 0.54
CA ASN A 249 12.48 13.33 -0.31
C ASN A 249 13.17 12.88 -1.61
N ASP A 250 14.41 12.39 -1.51
CA ASP A 250 15.27 12.08 -2.64
C ASP A 250 15.59 10.58 -2.74
N SER A 251 14.57 9.74 -2.51
CA SER A 251 14.69 8.27 -2.46
C SER A 251 15.13 7.65 -3.79
N PHE A 252 14.78 8.25 -4.94
CA PHE A 252 15.24 7.76 -6.24
C PHE A 252 16.74 7.92 -6.40
N THR A 253 17.27 9.10 -6.04
CA THR A 253 18.70 9.37 -6.12
C THR A 253 19.46 8.47 -5.15
N PHE A 254 18.92 8.26 -3.93
CA PHE A 254 19.48 7.31 -2.96
C PHE A 254 19.61 5.91 -3.58
N PHE A 255 18.53 5.33 -4.07
CA PHE A 255 18.57 3.98 -4.62
C PHE A 255 19.35 3.88 -5.94
N SER A 256 19.39 4.96 -6.73
CA SER A 256 20.22 5.02 -7.94
C SER A 256 21.72 4.94 -7.61
N GLN A 257 22.13 5.58 -6.51
CA GLN A 257 23.52 5.52 -6.04
C GLN A 257 23.81 4.21 -5.33
N LEU A 258 22.91 3.80 -4.42
CA LEU A 258 23.07 2.59 -3.65
C LEU A 258 23.09 1.37 -4.57
N SER A 259 24.20 0.65 -4.55
CA SER A 259 24.31 -0.62 -5.30
C SER A 259 24.13 -0.45 -6.81
N GLU A 260 24.42 0.74 -7.35
CA GLU A 260 24.26 1.07 -8.77
C GLU A 260 22.82 0.86 -9.28
N GLY A 261 21.81 1.17 -8.46
CA GLY A 261 20.41 1.08 -8.87
C GLY A 261 19.81 -0.31 -8.82
N ARG A 262 20.55 -1.34 -8.38
CA ARG A 262 20.06 -2.74 -8.34
C ARG A 262 18.85 -2.96 -7.44
N ARG A 263 18.61 -2.04 -6.50
CA ARG A 263 17.44 -2.05 -5.61
C ARG A 263 16.21 -1.35 -6.20
N LEU A 264 16.33 -0.66 -7.34
CA LEU A 264 15.18 -0.03 -8.01
C LEU A 264 14.33 -1.09 -8.73
N LEU A 265 13.01 -0.96 -8.60
CA LEU A 265 12.06 -1.75 -9.37
C LEU A 265 11.76 -1.02 -10.70
N MET A 266 12.29 -1.54 -11.81
CA MET A 266 12.25 -0.88 -13.12
C MET A 266 11.50 -1.71 -14.19
N PRO A 267 10.18 -1.96 -14.05
CA PRO A 267 9.41 -2.74 -15.02
C PRO A 267 9.11 -1.95 -16.31
N GLY A 268 9.26 -0.62 -16.28
CA GLY A 268 8.71 0.29 -17.29
C GLY A 268 7.18 0.45 -17.11
N LEU A 269 6.58 1.31 -17.94
CA LEU A 269 5.15 1.57 -17.88
C LEU A 269 4.35 0.31 -18.21
N THR A 270 3.41 -0.05 -17.32
CA THR A 270 2.64 -1.30 -17.44
C THR A 270 1.36 -1.13 -18.25
N GLY A 271 0.88 0.11 -18.40
CA GLY A 271 -0.38 0.43 -19.09
C GLY A 271 -1.65 0.15 -18.26
N THR A 272 -1.53 -0.07 -16.95
CA THR A 272 -2.65 -0.24 -16.01
C THR A 272 -2.37 0.54 -14.72
N ASN A 273 -3.38 0.80 -13.90
CA ASN A 273 -3.16 1.31 -12.54
C ASN A 273 -4.23 0.74 -11.62
N VAL A 274 -3.80 0.03 -10.59
CA VAL A 274 -4.62 -0.49 -9.49
C VAL A 274 -3.95 -0.22 -8.14
N MET A 275 -3.32 0.96 -8.02
CA MET A 275 -2.57 1.44 -6.85
C MET A 275 -1.24 0.70 -6.63
N ASP A 276 -0.74 0.66 -5.39
CA ASP A 276 0.55 0.06 -5.03
C ASP A 276 0.41 -1.38 -4.52
N VAL A 277 1.45 -2.19 -4.74
CA VAL A 277 1.59 -3.53 -4.18
C VAL A 277 2.84 -3.59 -3.31
N HIS A 278 2.68 -4.16 -2.12
CA HIS A 278 3.72 -4.44 -1.15
C HIS A 278 3.90 -5.96 -1.01
N VAL A 279 5.15 -6.41 -1.05
CA VAL A 279 5.52 -7.81 -0.89
C VAL A 279 6.60 -7.90 0.17
N MET A 280 6.34 -8.65 1.24
CA MET A 280 7.33 -8.94 2.28
C MET A 280 7.56 -10.44 2.39
N LEU A 281 8.80 -10.86 2.13
CA LEU A 281 9.22 -12.23 2.35
C LEU A 281 9.80 -12.36 3.75
N LEU A 282 9.23 -13.27 4.53
CA LEU A 282 9.62 -13.57 5.90
C LEU A 282 10.18 -15.01 5.91
N PRO A 283 11.49 -15.20 6.09
CA PRO A 283 12.08 -16.54 6.10
C PRO A 283 11.53 -17.36 7.28
N PRO A 284 11.69 -18.69 7.26
CA PRO A 284 11.37 -19.50 8.43
C PRO A 284 12.17 -19.01 9.64
N SER A 285 11.58 -19.12 10.84
CA SER A 285 12.35 -18.91 12.06
C SER A 285 13.55 -19.86 12.03
N PRO A 286 14.75 -19.41 12.47
CA PRO A 286 15.88 -20.31 12.61
C PRO A 286 15.45 -21.42 13.57
N GLN A 287 15.22 -22.63 13.05
CA GLN A 287 15.07 -23.80 13.88
C GLN A 287 16.38 -23.88 14.67
N THR A 288 16.29 -23.75 15.99
CA THR A 288 17.36 -24.25 16.85
C THR A 288 17.44 -25.73 16.55
N ASP A 289 18.45 -26.12 15.79
CA ASP A 289 18.86 -27.51 15.67
C ASP A 289 19.16 -28.00 17.10
N LEU A 290 18.17 -28.60 17.74
CA LEU A 290 18.36 -29.40 18.93
C LEU A 290 19.02 -30.70 18.46
N GLN A 291 20.36 -30.67 18.37
CA GLN A 291 21.19 -31.88 18.42
C GLN A 291 21.36 -32.34 19.86
#